data_AF-A0A318ELR9-F1
#
_entry.id   AF-A0A318ELR9-F1
#
_cell.length_a   1.000
_cell.length_b   1.000
_cell.length_c   1.000
_cell.angle_alpha   90.00
_cell.angle_beta   90.00
_cell.angle_gamma   90.00
#
_symmetry.space_group_name_H-M   'P 1'
#
loop_
_entity.id
_entity.type
_entity.pdbx_description
1 polymer ?
#
loop_
_entity_poly.entity_id
_entity_poly.type
_entity_poly.pdbx_seq_one_letter_code
_entity_poly.pdbx_strand_id
1 'polypeptide(L)'
;MMMEKTMVADALVGMNGELTKYAEMITQTESPQLKQTLKQLRNQCETSQEELYQIARSKSYYVPAAKATPEEIEHVRSLFK
;
A
#
# COMPACT_ATOMS: atom_id res chain seq x y z
N MET A 1 -12.54 18.58 -10.06
CA MET A 1 -13.00 17.33 -9.42
C MET A 1 -12.39 16.09 -10.08
N MET A 2 -12.61 15.81 -11.38
CA MET A 2 -12.02 14.63 -12.05
C MET A 2 -10.48 14.64 -12.07
N MET A 3 -9.85 15.80 -12.32
CA MET A 3 -8.38 15.92 -12.31
C MET A 3 -7.79 15.60 -10.93
N GLU A 4 -8.40 16.09 -9.86
CA GLU A 4 -7.92 15.84 -8.49
C GLU A 4 -8.03 14.35 -8.13
N LYS A 5 -9.14 13.70 -8.50
CA LYS A 5 -9.30 12.25 -8.33
C LYS A 5 -8.22 11.46 -9.06
N THR A 6 -7.91 11.81 -10.30
CA THR A 6 -6.84 11.18 -11.08
C THR A 6 -5.47 11.40 -10.42
N MET A 7 -5.16 12.64 -10.02
CA MET A 7 -3.89 12.94 -9.33
C MET A 7 -3.70 12.13 -8.04
N VAL A 8 -4.76 12.00 -7.23
CA VAL A 8 -4.74 11.21 -6.00
C VAL A 8 -4.55 9.72 -6.30
N ALA A 9 -5.22 9.20 -7.33
CA ALA A 9 -5.05 7.81 -7.75
C ALA A 9 -3.62 7.54 -8.26
N ASP A 10 -3.08 8.42 -9.10
CA ASP A 10 -1.71 8.29 -9.62
C ASP A 10 -0.67 8.34 -8.49
N ALA A 11 -0.84 9.25 -7.53
CA ALA A 11 0.03 9.34 -6.35
C ALA A 11 -0.04 8.07 -5.48
N LEU A 12 -1.24 7.53 -5.23
CA LEU A 12 -1.40 6.28 -4.48
C LEU A 12 -0.75 5.09 -5.20
N VAL A 13 -0.88 5.00 -6.53
CA VAL A 13 -0.22 3.96 -7.34
C VAL A 13 1.30 4.10 -7.24
N GLY A 14 1.83 5.32 -7.35
CA GLY A 14 3.25 5.61 -7.19
C GLY A 14 3.80 5.15 -5.84
N MET A 15 3.16 5.58 -4.74
CA MET A 15 3.55 5.20 -3.38
C MET A 15 3.51 3.67 -3.17
N ASN A 16 2.49 2.98 -3.67
CA ASN A 16 2.43 1.51 -3.58
C ASN A 16 3.58 0.82 -4.34
N GLY A 17 3.99 1.40 -5.48
CA GLY A 17 5.17 0.96 -6.22
C GLY A 17 6.46 1.14 -5.42
N GLU A 18 6.63 2.30 -4.77
CA GLU A 18 7.78 2.60 -3.91
C GLU A 18 7.87 1.64 -2.72
N LEU A 19 6.75 1.35 -2.05
CA LEU A 19 6.70 0.39 -0.94
C LEU A 19 7.22 -0.99 -1.34
N THR A 20 6.76 -1.48 -2.50
CA THR A 20 7.22 -2.75 -3.06
C THR A 20 8.72 -2.67 -3.34
N LYS A 21 9.19 -1.56 -3.91
CA LYS A 21 10.60 -1.41 -4.27
C LYS A 21 11.52 -1.35 -3.05
N TYR A 22 11.12 -0.64 -2.00
CA TYR A 22 11.87 -0.61 -0.75
C TYR A 22 11.94 -1.99 -0.12
N ALA A 23 10.84 -2.76 -0.12
CA ALA A 23 10.84 -4.13 0.40
C ALA A 23 11.86 -5.02 -0.34
N GLU A 24 11.88 -4.97 -1.68
CA GLU A 24 12.89 -5.68 -2.49
C GLU A 24 14.31 -5.27 -2.10
N MET A 25 14.61 -3.97 -2.09
CA MET A 25 15.94 -3.45 -1.81
C MET A 25 16.44 -3.82 -0.40
N ILE A 26 15.55 -3.77 0.61
CA ILE A 26 15.87 -4.14 2.00
C ILE A 26 16.34 -5.60 2.08
N THR A 27 15.70 -6.51 1.34
CA THR A 27 16.06 -7.94 1.36
C THR A 27 17.37 -8.24 0.63
N GLN A 28 17.77 -7.40 -0.34
CA GLN A 28 18.93 -7.64 -1.19
C GLN A 28 20.21 -6.94 -0.72
N THR A 29 20.12 -5.92 0.14
CA THR A 29 21.30 -5.20 0.60
C THR A 29 22.02 -5.87 1.78
N GLU A 30 23.35 -5.99 1.68
CA GLU A 30 24.22 -6.43 2.76
C GLU A 30 24.68 -5.29 3.68
N SER A 31 24.64 -4.04 3.21
CA SER A 31 25.06 -2.87 4.00
C SER A 31 24.06 -2.61 5.13
N PRO A 32 24.49 -2.69 6.42
CA PRO A 32 23.59 -2.47 7.55
C PRO A 32 23.01 -1.05 7.60
N GLN A 33 23.83 -0.05 7.26
CA GLN A 33 23.43 1.35 7.25
C GLN A 33 22.38 1.61 6.17
N LEU A 34 22.62 1.13 4.94
CA LEU A 34 21.67 1.27 3.85
C LEU A 34 20.35 0.54 4.16
N LYS A 35 20.43 -0.68 4.73
CA LYS A 35 19.25 -1.43 5.17
C LYS A 35 18.39 -0.64 6.14
N GLN A 36 19.02 0.01 7.12
CA GLN A 36 18.31 0.82 8.11
C GLN A 36 17.66 2.06 7.48
N THR A 37 18.38 2.76 6.59
CA THR A 37 17.84 3.91 5.86
C THR A 37 16.63 3.51 5.00
N LEU A 38 16.71 2.41 4.25
CA LEU A 38 15.60 1.92 3.43
C LEU A 38 14.37 1.56 4.27
N LYS A 39 14.56 0.96 5.47
CA LYS A 39 13.46 0.70 6.41
C LYS A 39 12.79 1.99 6.88
N GLN A 40 13.58 3.03 7.20
CA GLN A 40 13.03 4.32 7.61
C GLN A 40 12.22 4.98 6.48
N LEU A 41 12.77 4.98 5.25
CA LEU A 41 12.06 5.50 4.07
C LEU A 41 10.76 4.74 3.81
N ARG A 42 10.79 3.40 3.89
CA ARG A 42 9.59 2.58 3.73
C ARG A 42 8.53 2.94 4.77
N ASN A 43 8.89 3.06 6.03
CA ASN A 43 7.94 3.42 7.10
C ASN A 43 7.32 4.82 6.88
N GLN A 44 8.11 5.78 6.40
CA GLN A 44 7.61 7.12 6.06
C GLN A 44 6.67 7.09 4.86
N CYS A 45 6.98 6.28 3.84
CA CYS A 45 6.13 6.05 2.69
C CYS A 45 4.80 5.38 3.12
N GLU A 46 4.82 4.37 3.99
CA GLU A 46 3.60 3.75 4.54
C GLU A 46 2.72 4.77 5.28
N THR A 47 3.34 5.65 6.08
CA THR A 47 2.61 6.72 6.78
C THR A 47 1.96 7.69 5.80
N SER A 48 2.70 8.13 4.79
CA SER A 48 2.22 9.08 3.77
C SER A 48 1.12 8.48 2.90
N GLN A 49 1.24 7.18 2.59
CA GLN A 49 0.26 6.42 1.82
C GLN A 49 -1.06 6.29 2.59
N GLU A 50 -1.02 5.98 3.89
CA GLU A 50 -2.22 5.90 4.74
C GLU A 50 -2.92 7.27 4.85
N GLU A 51 -2.16 8.35 5.06
CA GLU A 51 -2.72 9.71 5.11
C GLU A 51 -3.41 10.09 3.80
N LEU A 52 -2.76 9.84 2.66
CA LEU A 52 -3.33 10.10 1.34
C LEU A 52 -4.57 9.24 1.08
N TYR A 53 -4.55 7.98 1.50
CA TYR A 53 -5.70 7.08 1.42
C TYR A 53 -6.90 7.62 2.21
N GLN A 54 -6.69 8.11 3.43
CA GLN A 54 -7.77 8.68 4.25
C GLN A 54 -8.35 9.95 3.62
N ILE A 55 -7.52 10.81 3.02
CA ILE A 55 -7.96 11.98 2.27
C ILE A 55 -8.75 11.56 1.03
N ALA A 56 -8.26 10.58 0.27
CA ALA A 56 -8.94 10.06 -0.92
C ALA A 56 -10.31 9.48 -0.56
N ARG A 57 -10.40 8.76 0.56
CA ARG A 57 -11.63 8.19 1.08
C ARG A 57 -12.62 9.26 1.54
N SER A 58 -12.17 10.27 2.28
CA SER A 58 -13.06 11.35 2.75
C SER A 58 -13.67 12.16 1.60
N LYS A 59 -12.92 12.30 0.50
CA LYS A 59 -13.37 12.95 -0.75
C LYS A 59 -14.13 12.03 -1.70
N SER A 60 -14.38 10.77 -1.33
CA SER A 60 -15.01 9.75 -2.21
C SER A 60 -14.24 9.52 -3.53
N TYR A 61 -12.94 9.80 -3.56
CA TYR A 61 -12.06 9.59 -4.71
C TYR A 61 -11.57 8.15 -4.79
N TYR A 62 -11.54 7.46 -3.65
CA TYR A 62 -11.18 6.05 -3.55
C TYR A 62 -12.27 5.25 -2.82
N VAL A 63 -12.61 4.10 -3.38
CA VAL A 63 -13.52 3.12 -2.76
C VAL A 63 -12.70 1.85 -2.51
N PRO A 64 -12.45 1.46 -1.24
CA PRO A 64 -11.76 0.22 -0.94
C PRO A 64 -12.55 -0.98 -1.45
N ALA A 65 -11.84 -2.07 -1.74
CA ALA A 65 -12.47 -3.35 -2.07
C ALA A 65 -13.47 -3.74 -0.98
N ALA A 66 -14.58 -4.35 -1.40
CA ALA A 66 -15.54 -4.91 -0.46
C ALA A 66 -14.84 -5.95 0.43
N LYS A 67 -15.27 -6.03 1.70
CA LYS A 67 -14.82 -7.11 2.57
C LYS A 67 -15.24 -8.45 1.95
N ALA A 68 -14.35 -9.44 2.00
CA ALA A 68 -14.71 -10.80 1.61
C ALA A 68 -15.89 -11.31 2.45
N THR A 69 -16.77 -12.08 1.83
CA THR A 69 -17.93 -12.67 2.52
C THR A 69 -17.47 -13.83 3.43
N PRO A 70 -18.26 -14.19 4.46
CA PRO A 70 -17.97 -15.38 5.27
C PRO A 70 -17.82 -16.65 4.44
N GLU A 71 -18.60 -16.79 3.37
CA GLU A 71 -18.57 -17.93 2.45
C GLU A 71 -17.25 -17.98 1.66
N GLU A 72 -16.78 -16.84 1.14
CA GLU A 72 -15.48 -16.75 0.46
C GLU A 72 -14.34 -17.13 1.41
N ILE A 73 -14.41 -16.68 2.67
CA ILE A 73 -13.42 -17.01 3.70
C ILE A 73 -13.43 -18.52 3.98
N GLU A 74 -14.59 -19.12 4.19
CA GLU A 74 -14.69 -20.56 4.47
C GLU A 74 -14.25 -21.41 3.27
N HIS A 75 -14.60 -20.99 2.06
CA HIS A 75 -14.13 -21.65 0.84
C HIS A 75 -12.60 -21.69 0.76
N VAL A 76 -11.93 -20.54 0.95
CA VAL A 76 -10.45 -20.49 0.93
C VAL A 76 -9.85 -21.35 2.04
N ARG A 77 -10.42 -21.34 3.26
CA ARG A 77 -9.97 -22.20 4.36
C ARG A 77 -10.06 -23.69 4.01
N SER A 78 -11.08 -24.09 3.26
CA SER A 78 -11.28 -25.50 2.88
C SER A 78 -10.23 -26.03 1.90
N LEU A 79 -9.57 -25.18 1.11
CA LEU A 79 -8.54 -25.58 0.14
C LEU A 79 -7.22 -26.05 0.78
N PHE A 80 -7.01 -25.71 2.06
CA PHE A 80 -5.79 -26.02 2.82
C PHE A 80 -6.02 -27.03 3.96
N LYS A 81 -7.19 -27.70 3.97
CA LYS A 81 -7.46 -28.86 4.83
C LYS A 81 -7.05 -30.14 4.09
#